data_AF-A0A259BLD8-F1
#
_entry.id   AF-A0A259BLD8-F1
#
_cell.length_a   1.000
_cell.length_b   1.000
_cell.length_c   1.000
_cell.angle_alpha   90.00
_cell.angle_beta   90.00
_cell.angle_gamma   90.00
#
_symmetry.space_group_name_H-M   'P 1'
#
loop_
_entity.id
_entity.type
_entity.pdbx_description
1 polymer ?
#
loop_
_entity_poly.entity_id
_entity_poly.type
_entity_poly.pdbx_seq_one_letter_code
_entity_poly.pdbx_strand_id
1 'polypeptide(L)'
;MASLAARRAKDYTVKVVSTGFAVFAIFLLAWILWTLISRGLPALNLNVFTKVTAPPGQGGGLLNAIVGSLIQIGIALAIGGPIGLFAGTFLAENGKGTKIGSAARFVNDILLSAPSILV
;
A
#
# COMPACT_ATOMS: atom_id res chain seq x y z
N MET A 1 -14.37 -35.66 -19.83
CA MET A 1 -13.38 -35.49 -18.74
C MET A 1 -12.06 -35.05 -19.37
N ALA A 2 -11.58 -33.82 -19.14
CA ALA A 2 -10.30 -33.39 -19.72
C ALA A 2 -9.15 -34.29 -19.23
N SER A 3 -8.29 -34.76 -20.13
CA SER A 3 -7.18 -35.65 -19.77
C SER A 3 -6.25 -34.98 -18.75
N LEU A 4 -5.65 -35.78 -17.85
CA LEU A 4 -4.70 -35.28 -16.85
C LEU A 4 -3.55 -34.49 -17.49
N ALA A 5 -3.17 -34.83 -18.73
CA ALA A 5 -2.19 -34.10 -19.53
C ALA A 5 -2.66 -32.68 -19.88
N ALA A 6 -3.91 -32.50 -20.32
CA ALA A 6 -4.48 -31.19 -20.63
C ALA A 6 -4.59 -30.29 -19.39
N ARG A 7 -4.88 -30.86 -18.21
CA ARG A 7 -4.90 -30.13 -16.94
C ARG A 7 -3.50 -29.66 -16.51
N ARG A 8 -2.48 -30.52 -16.65
CA ARG A 8 -1.08 -30.17 -16.34
C ARG A 8 -0.51 -29.11 -17.29
N ALA A 9 -0.84 -29.18 -18.57
CA ALA A 9 -0.42 -28.16 -19.54
C ALA A 9 -1.00 -26.79 -19.18
N LYS A 10 -2.29 -26.72 -18.85
CA LYS A 10 -2.94 -25.48 -18.40
C LYS A 10 -2.32 -24.92 -17.13
N ASP A 11 -2.09 -25.77 -16.14
CA ASP A 11 -1.47 -25.38 -14.87
C ASP A 11 -0.06 -24.80 -15.08
N TYR A 12 0.75 -25.48 -15.90
CA TYR A 12 2.09 -25.01 -16.24
C TYR A 12 2.06 -23.67 -16.98
N THR A 13 1.19 -23.49 -17.97
CA THR A 13 1.05 -22.22 -18.69
C THR A 13 0.67 -21.08 -17.76
N VAL A 14 -0.33 -21.28 -16.90
CA VAL A 14 -0.76 -20.26 -15.93
C VAL A 14 0.38 -19.92 -14.97
N LYS A 15 1.12 -20.93 -14.51
CA LYS A 15 2.28 -20.73 -13.62
C LYS A 15 3.40 -19.94 -14.27
N VAL A 16 3.73 -20.24 -15.53
CA VAL A 16 4.76 -19.49 -16.27
C VAL A 16 4.33 -18.05 -16.50
N VAL A 17 3.08 -17.82 -16.90
CA VAL A 17 2.54 -16.48 -17.14
C VAL A 17 2.50 -15.65 -15.86
N SER A 18 1.95 -16.19 -14.76
CA SER A 18 1.88 -15.49 -13.48
C SER A 18 3.27 -15.20 -12.91
N THR A 19 4.19 -16.15 -13.00
CA THR A 19 5.59 -15.94 -12.60
C THR A 19 6.26 -14.88 -13.46
N GLY A 20 6.01 -14.87 -14.77
CA GLY A 20 6.53 -13.85 -15.69
C GLY A 20 6.07 -12.44 -15.31
N PHE A 21 4.77 -12.27 -15.03
CA PHE A 21 4.24 -10.99 -14.54
C PHE A 21 4.79 -10.60 -13.17
N ALA A 22 4.95 -11.55 -12.24
CA ALA A 22 5.54 -11.28 -10.93
C ALA A 22 7.01 -10.81 -11.05
N VAL A 23 7.82 -11.48 -11.88
CA VAL A 23 9.20 -11.07 -12.17
C VAL A 23 9.23 -9.68 -12.80
N PHE A 24 8.32 -9.40 -13.75
CA PHE A 24 8.22 -8.08 -14.35
C PHE A 24 7.87 -6.99 -13.33
N ALA A 25 6.92 -7.24 -12.43
CA ALA A 25 6.57 -6.31 -11.36
C ALA A 25 7.74 -6.07 -10.39
N ILE A 26 8.44 -7.14 -10.00
CA ILE A 26 9.65 -7.04 -9.15
C ILE A 26 10.75 -6.24 -9.87
N PHE A 27 10.94 -6.46 -11.17
CA PHE A 27 11.88 -5.70 -11.98
C PHE A 27 11.56 -4.20 -11.98
N LEU A 28 10.29 -3.83 -12.17
CA LEU A 28 9.87 -2.42 -12.10
C LEU A 28 10.08 -1.82 -10.70
N LEU A 29 9.76 -2.57 -9.64
CA LEU A 29 10.02 -2.14 -8.27
C LEU A 29 11.52 -1.92 -8.03
N ALA A 30 12.36 -2.87 -8.47
CA ALA A 30 13.81 -2.77 -8.38
C ALA A 30 14.34 -1.56 -9.16
N TRP A 31 13.78 -1.27 -10.34
CA TRP A 31 14.12 -0.09 -11.12
C TRP A 31 13.79 1.22 -10.39
N ILE A 32 12.62 1.32 -9.77
CA ILE A 32 12.20 2.50 -9.02
C ILE A 32 13.11 2.68 -7.79
N LEU A 33 13.37 1.61 -7.04
CA LEU A 33 14.28 1.65 -5.89
C LEU A 33 15.70 2.02 -6.29
N TRP A 34 16.21 1.48 -7.40
CA TRP A 34 17.50 1.85 -7.95
C TRP A 34 17.56 3.35 -8.31
N THR A 35 16.51 3.86 -8.96
CA THR A 35 16.41 5.28 -9.33
C THR A 35 16.34 6.17 -8.09
N LEU A 36 15.57 5.76 -7.08
CA LEU A 36 15.45 6.46 -5.80
C LEU A 36 16.80 6.53 -5.08
N ILE A 37 17.53 5.42 -5.00
CA ILE A 37 18.82 5.35 -4.32
C ILE A 37 19.86 6.15 -5.10
N SER A 38 20.00 5.90 -6.41
CA SER A 38 21.01 6.56 -7.24
C SER A 38 20.87 8.08 -7.31
N ARG A 39 19.63 8.59 -7.32
CA ARG A 39 19.36 10.04 -7.31
C ARG A 39 19.21 10.63 -5.91
N GLY A 40 18.76 9.83 -4.95
CA GLY A 40 18.46 10.25 -3.59
C GLY A 40 19.67 10.29 -2.67
N LEU A 41 20.57 9.29 -2.72
CA LEU A 41 21.76 9.26 -1.85
C LEU A 41 22.64 10.50 -2.00
N PRO A 42 22.98 10.96 -3.23
CA PRO A 42 23.79 12.17 -3.39
C PRO A 42 23.12 13.44 -2.84
N ALA A 43 21.79 13.44 -2.72
CA ALA A 43 21.01 14.54 -2.18
C ALA A 43 20.84 14.48 -0.65
N LEU A 44 21.22 13.37 -0.01
CA LEU A 44 21.15 13.23 1.45
C LEU A 44 22.25 14.05 2.12
N ASN A 45 21.84 15.08 2.84
CA ASN A 45 22.70 15.87 3.71
C ASN A 45 21.91 16.33 4.95
N LEU A 46 22.59 16.92 5.92
CA LEU A 46 21.97 17.34 7.18
C LEU A 46 20.84 18.36 6.99
N ASN A 47 20.86 19.15 5.91
CA ASN A 47 19.81 20.14 5.64
C ASN A 47 18.47 19.47 5.32
N VAL A 48 18.47 18.26 4.73
CA VAL A 48 17.23 17.51 4.45
C VAL A 48 16.41 17.28 5.73
N PHE A 49 17.10 17.02 6.84
CA PHE A 49 16.44 16.71 8.11
C PHE A 49 16.22 17.93 9.00
N THR A 50 17.02 18.99 8.85
CA THR A 50 17.00 20.13 9.78
C THR A 50 16.35 21.39 9.21
N LYS A 51 16.24 21.52 7.88
CA LYS A 51 15.65 22.69 7.23
C LYS A 51 14.26 22.41 6.71
N VAL A 52 13.43 23.45 6.71
CA VAL A 52 12.12 23.44 6.08
C VAL A 52 12.23 23.45 4.56
N THR A 53 11.18 23.00 3.88
CA THR A 53 11.08 23.06 2.42
C THR A 53 11.09 24.51 1.96
N ALA A 54 12.08 24.85 1.14
CA ALA A 54 12.23 26.15 0.50
C ALA A 54 11.74 26.09 -0.96
N PRO A 55 11.49 27.24 -1.61
CA PRO A 55 11.15 27.27 -3.03
C PRO A 55 12.19 26.54 -3.90
N PRO A 56 11.79 26.00 -5.06
CA PRO A 56 12.69 25.31 -5.97
C PRO A 56 13.93 26.15 -6.29
N GLY A 57 15.12 25.52 -6.22
CA GLY A 57 16.39 26.18 -6.51
C GLY A 57 17.02 26.98 -5.36
N GLN A 58 16.34 27.18 -4.23
CA GLN A 58 16.86 27.98 -3.11
C GLN A 58 17.50 27.18 -1.97
N GLY A 59 17.71 25.86 -2.15
CA GLY A 59 18.39 25.02 -1.16
C GLY A 59 17.63 24.90 0.17
N GLY A 60 16.63 24.03 0.21
CA GLY A 60 15.82 23.74 1.41
C GLY A 60 15.97 22.29 1.90
N GLY A 61 15.19 21.94 2.92
CA GLY A 61 15.09 20.58 3.45
C GLY A 61 13.67 20.01 3.38
N LEU A 62 13.45 18.90 4.09
CA LEU A 62 12.17 18.17 4.14
C LEU A 62 11.63 18.07 5.57
N LEU A 63 12.12 18.88 6.51
CA LEU A 63 11.77 18.78 7.93
C LEU A 63 10.25 18.80 8.16
N ASN A 64 9.53 19.78 7.61
CA ASN A 64 8.08 19.90 7.75
C ASN A 64 7.32 18.74 7.10
N ALA A 65 7.82 18.20 5.99
CA ALA A 65 7.20 17.04 5.34
C ALA A 65 7.38 15.77 6.19
N ILE A 66 8.57 15.56 6.75
CA ILE A 66 8.87 14.41 7.62
C ILE A 66 8.05 14.50 8.90
N VAL A 67 8.13 15.62 9.62
CA VAL A 67 7.42 15.82 10.89
C VAL A 67 5.90 15.78 10.68
N GLY A 68 5.39 16.44 9.64
CA GLY A 68 3.96 16.40 9.30
C GLY A 68 3.47 14.99 9.01
N SER A 69 4.26 14.20 8.26
CA SER A 69 3.92 12.80 7.97
C SER A 69 3.92 11.93 9.24
N LEU A 70 4.91 12.11 10.12
CA LEU A 70 4.97 11.37 11.38
C LEU A 70 3.78 11.70 12.30
N ILE A 71 3.40 12.97 12.40
CA ILE A 71 2.22 13.39 13.15
C ILE A 71 0.96 12.77 12.56
N GLN A 72 0.80 12.86 11.23
CA GLN A 72 -0.38 12.32 10.54
C GLN A 72 -0.49 10.79 10.72
N ILE A 73 0.60 10.06 10.52
CA ILE A 73 0.63 8.60 10.72
C ILE A 73 0.40 8.25 12.20
N GLY A 74 1.02 9.00 13.12
CA GLY A 74 0.87 8.78 14.55
C GLY A 74 -0.59 8.92 15.00
N ILE A 75 -1.28 9.97 14.57
CA ILE A 75 -2.71 10.19 14.88
C ILE A 75 -3.57 9.12 14.20
N ALA A 76 -3.31 8.84 12.91
CA ALA A 76 -4.06 7.83 12.15
C ALA A 76 -3.95 6.44 12.80
N LEU A 77 -2.75 6.06 13.27
CA LEU A 77 -2.53 4.78 13.93
C LEU A 77 -3.14 4.76 15.34
N ALA A 78 -3.00 5.84 16.11
CA ALA A 78 -3.51 5.91 17.48
C ALA A 78 -5.04 5.84 17.55
N ILE A 79 -5.74 6.38 16.55
CA ILE A 79 -7.22 6.40 16.50
C ILE A 79 -7.74 5.27 15.61
N GLY A 80 -7.33 5.28 14.33
CA GLY A 80 -7.83 4.34 13.33
C GLY A 80 -7.39 2.90 13.57
N GLY A 81 -6.18 2.69 14.11
CA GLY A 81 -5.65 1.36 14.41
C GLY A 81 -6.52 0.59 15.41
N PRO A 82 -6.72 1.09 16.65
CA PRO A 82 -7.58 0.43 17.64
C PRO A 82 -9.02 0.26 17.17
N ILE A 83 -9.63 1.29 16.57
CA ILE A 83 -11.01 1.21 16.10
C ILE A 83 -11.16 0.14 15.01
N GLY A 84 -10.25 0.13 14.03
CA GLY A 84 -10.23 -0.88 12.97
C GLY A 84 -10.01 -2.29 13.51
N LEU A 85 -9.12 -2.45 14.50
CA LEU A 85 -8.86 -3.73 15.14
C LEU A 85 -10.10 -4.25 15.87
N PHE A 86 -10.74 -3.44 16.73
CA PHE A 86 -11.94 -3.85 17.47
C PHE A 86 -13.14 -4.09 16.56
N ALA A 87 -13.32 -3.28 15.52
CA ALA A 87 -14.38 -3.50 14.54
C ALA A 87 -14.14 -4.80 13.75
N GLY A 88 -12.89 -5.06 13.36
CA GLY A 88 -12.48 -6.28 12.67
C GLY A 88 -12.71 -7.53 13.52
N THR A 89 -12.30 -7.52 14.79
CA THR A 89 -12.51 -8.65 15.71
C THR A 89 -14.00 -8.88 15.99
N PHE A 90 -14.78 -7.82 16.22
CA PHE A 90 -16.24 -7.92 16.37
C PHE A 90 -16.89 -8.56 15.14
N LEU A 91 -16.51 -8.14 13.93
CA LEU A 91 -17.06 -8.70 12.70
C LEU A 91 -16.63 -10.16 12.47
N ALA A 92 -15.43 -10.55 12.88
CA ALA A 92 -14.91 -11.91 12.75
C ALA A 92 -15.64 -12.89 13.67
N GLU A 93 -15.90 -12.49 14.92
CA GLU A 93 -16.51 -13.33 15.96
C GLU A 93 -18.04 -13.25 15.96
N ASN A 94 -18.59 -12.04 16.07
CA ASN A 94 -20.01 -11.78 16.32
C ASN A 94 -20.76 -11.30 15.06
N GLY A 95 -20.03 -10.93 14.00
CA GLY A 95 -20.61 -10.41 12.75
C GLY A 95 -21.09 -11.48 11.76
N LYS A 96 -21.06 -12.78 12.10
CA LYS A 96 -21.53 -13.86 11.22
C LYS A 96 -23.05 -14.03 11.35
N GLY A 97 -23.77 -13.88 10.23
CA GLY A 97 -25.23 -14.05 10.18
C GLY A 97 -26.05 -12.85 10.67
N THR A 98 -25.42 -11.75 11.11
CA THR A 98 -26.14 -10.54 11.55
C THR A 98 -26.30 -9.54 10.39
N LYS A 99 -27.46 -8.85 10.34
CA LYS A 99 -27.73 -7.80 9.34
C LYS A 99 -26.70 -6.65 9.42
N ILE A 100 -26.30 -6.29 10.63
CA ILE A 100 -25.28 -5.25 10.89
C ILE A 100 -23.92 -5.68 10.35
N GLY A 101 -23.51 -6.94 10.56
CA GLY A 101 -22.25 -7.45 10.03
C GLY A 101 -22.20 -7.49 8.51
N SER A 102 -23.32 -7.83 7.86
CA SER A 102 -23.42 -7.79 6.39
C SER A 102 -23.36 -6.37 5.84
N ALA A 103 -24.05 -5.41 6.47
CA ALA A 103 -24.03 -4.01 6.07
C ALA A 103 -22.65 -3.39 6.25
N ALA A 104 -21.98 -3.65 7.39
CA ALA A 104 -20.64 -3.15 7.66
C ALA A 104 -19.60 -3.67 6.65
N ARG A 105 -19.66 -4.96 6.28
CA ARG A 105 -18.79 -5.52 5.23
C ARG A 105 -19.07 -4.91 3.85
N PHE A 106 -20.34 -4.74 3.50
CA PHE A 106 -20.72 -4.10 2.24
C PHE A 106 -20.19 -2.66 2.12
N VAL A 107 -20.35 -1.86 3.18
CA VAL A 107 -19.80 -0.50 3.23
C VAL A 107 -18.28 -0.54 3.12
N ASN A 108 -17.61 -1.44 3.85
CA ASN A 108 -16.16 -1.61 3.75
C ASN A 108 -15.71 -1.96 2.32
N ASP A 109 -16.40 -2.87 1.64
CA ASP A 109 -16.07 -3.26 0.26
C ASP A 109 -16.26 -2.10 -0.72
N ILE A 110 -17.29 -1.26 -0.52
CA ILE A 110 -17.47 -0.02 -1.28
C ILE A 110 -16.34 0.96 -0.99
N LEU A 111 -16.00 1.19 0.28
CA LEU A 111 -14.94 2.12 0.66
C LEU A 111 -13.57 1.70 0.09
N LEU A 112 -13.29 0.39 0.03
CA LEU A 112 -12.07 -0.15 -0.56
C LEU A 112 -12.07 -0.12 -2.10
N SER A 113 -13.26 -0.13 -2.72
CA SER A 113 -13.42 -0.09 -4.17
C SER A 113 -13.61 1.32 -4.72
N ALA A 114 -13.89 2.30 -3.86
CA ALA A 114 -14.10 3.68 -4.25
C ALA A 114 -12.80 4.26 -4.83
N PRO A 115 -12.79 4.75 -6.08
CA PRO A 115 -11.59 5.32 -6.68
C PRO A 115 -11.19 6.60 -5.93
N SER A 116 -10.00 6.59 -5.32
CA SER A 116 -9.46 7.74 -4.59
C SER A 116 -9.11 8.94 -5.47
N ILE A 117 -9.19 8.79 -6.79
CA ILE A 117 -8.98 9.85 -7.80
C ILE A 117 -10.12 10.91 -7.79
N LEU A 118 -11.27 10.61 -7.17
CA LEU A 118 -12.45 11.51 -7.08
C LEU A 118 -12.56 12.30 -5.77
N VAL A 119 -11.51 12.35 -4.94
CA VAL A 119 -11.47 13.13 -3.68
C VAL A 119 -10.60 14.37 -3.84
#